data_AF-A0A355Q4Q6-F1
#
_entry.id   AF-A0A355Q4Q6-F1
#
_cell.length_a   1.000
_cell.length_b   1.000
_cell.length_c   1.000
_cell.angle_alpha   90.00
_cell.angle_beta   90.00
_cell.angle_gamma   90.00
#
_symmetry.space_group_name_H-M   'P 1'
#
loop_
_entity.id
_entity.type
_entity.pdbx_description
1 polymer ?
#
loop_
_entity_poly.entity_id
_entity_poly.type
_entity_poly.pdbx_seq_one_letter_code
_entity_poly.pdbx_strand_id
1 'polypeptide(L)' 'MSQTYQQAGVNIRAGDEAVERIKIHARSTHRPEVIGGLGGFGGLFALNIQK' A
#
# COMPACT_ATOMS: atom_id res chain seq x y z
N MET A 1 7.68 -15.11 17.85
CA MET A 1 6.77 -14.51 16.83
C MET A 1 7.46 -14.42 15.48
N SER A 2 8.54 -13.65 15.31
CA SER A 2 9.20 -13.47 14.00
C SER A 2 9.74 -14.75 13.35
N GLN A 3 10.37 -15.67 14.10
CA GLN A 3 10.95 -16.89 13.52
C GLN A 3 9.90 -17.92 13.11
N THR A 4 8.88 -18.18 13.94
CA THR A 4 7.78 -19.08 13.59
C THR A 4 6.96 -18.56 12.41
N TYR A 5 6.76 -17.24 12.33
CA TYR A 5 6.08 -16.61 11.20
C TYR A 5 6.86 -16.76 9.89
N GLN A 6 8.19 -16.60 9.95
CA GLN A 6 9.06 -16.85 8.80
C GLN A 6 9.14 -18.33 8.42
N GLN A 7 9.19 -19.24 9.40
CA GLN A 7 9.16 -20.69 9.19
C GLN A 7 7.84 -21.18 8.58
N ALA A 8 6.73 -20.50 8.84
CA ALA A 8 5.46 -20.72 8.17
C ALA A 8 5.47 -20.26 6.69
N GLY A 9 6.59 -19.73 6.20
CA GLY A 9 6.79 -19.28 4.82
C GLY A 9 6.49 -17.79 4.59
N VAL A 10 6.18 -17.02 5.65
CA VAL A 10 5.86 -15.60 5.48
C VAL A 10 7.13 -14.75 5.44
N ASN A 11 7.32 -14.00 4.36
CA ASN A 11 8.45 -13.08 4.19
C ASN A 11 7.98 -11.62 4.16
N ILE A 12 8.13 -10.93 5.28
CA ILE A 12 7.72 -9.51 5.43
C ILE A 12 8.52 -8.61 4.49
N ARG A 13 9.84 -8.81 4.41
CA ARG A 13 10.73 -8.02 3.54
C ARG A 13 10.34 -8.15 2.08
N ALA A 14 9.98 -9.35 1.61
CA ALA A 14 9.49 -9.54 0.25
C ALA A 14 8.19 -8.77 -0.01
N GLY A 15 7.33 -8.66 1.02
CA GLY A 15 6.14 -7.82 0.98
C GLY A 15 6.48 -6.34 0.81
N ASP A 16 7.39 -5.82 1.63
CA ASP A 16 7.83 -4.42 1.55
C ASP A 16 8.46 -4.10 0.18
N GLU A 17 9.31 -4.99 -0.33
CA GLU A 17 9.92 -4.86 -1.66
C GLU A 17 8.88 -4.87 -2.79
N ALA A 18 7.83 -5.69 -2.66
CA ALA A 18 6.73 -5.71 -3.62
C ALA A 18 5.96 -4.39 -3.60
N VAL A 19 5.70 -3.83 -2.42
CA VAL A 19 5.05 -2.52 -2.26
C VAL A 19 5.88 -1.43 -2.93
N GLU A 20 7.20 -1.36 -2.69
CA GLU A 20 8.07 -0.37 -3.34
C GLU A 20 8.04 -0.46 -4.87
N ARG A 21 8.09 -1.67 -5.45
CA ARG A 21 8.00 -1.85 -6.90
C ARG A 21 6.68 -1.38 -7.49
N ILE A 22 5.56 -1.65 -6.80
CA ILE A 22 4.22 -1.30 -7.28
C ILE A 22 3.92 0.19 -7.14
N LYS A 23 4.55 0.90 -6.20
CA LYS A 23 4.29 2.33 -5.94
C LYS A 23 4.30 3.20 -7.20
N ILE A 24 5.23 2.98 -8.13
CA ILE A 24 5.33 3.78 -9.37
C ILE A 24 4.10 3.56 -10.26
N HIS A 25 3.68 2.31 -10.44
CA HIS A 25 2.51 1.96 -11.24
C HIS A 25 1.20 2.39 -10.58
N ALA A 26 1.09 2.27 -9.26
CA ALA A 26 -0.07 2.79 -8.53
C ALA A 26 -0.11 4.33 -8.54
N ARG A 27 1.05 5.00 -8.58
CA ARG A 27 1.12 6.46 -8.67
C ARG A 27 0.61 6.98 -10.00
N SER A 28 0.84 6.27 -11.11
CA SER A 28 0.36 6.72 -12.42
C SER A 28 -1.17 6.74 -12.56
N THR A 29 -1.90 6.11 -11.64
CA THR A 29 -3.38 6.11 -11.60
C THR A 29 -3.96 7.07 -10.56
N HIS A 30 -3.13 7.89 -9.91
CA HIS A 30 -3.61 8.82 -8.88
C HIS A 30 -4.58 9.86 -9.46
N ARG A 31 -5.64 10.11 -8.69
CA ARG A 31 -6.57 11.20 -8.93
C ARG A 31 -6.44 12.26 -7.85
N PRO A 32 -6.90 13.51 -8.09
CA PRO A 32 -6.83 14.58 -7.09
C PRO A 32 -7.55 14.27 -5.78
N GLU A 33 -8.55 13.38 -5.80
CA GLU A 33 -9.30 13.00 -4.61
C GLU A 33 -8.55 11.99 -3.72
N VAL A 34 -7.50 11.32 -4.21
CA VAL A 34 -6.71 10.38 -3.41
C VAL A 34 -5.91 11.16 -2.37
N ILE A 35 -6.05 10.79 -1.08
CA ILE A 35 -5.30 11.41 0.02
C ILE A 35 -4.21 10.43 0.47
N GLY A 36 -2.95 10.86 0.36
CA GLY A 36 -1.79 10.06 0.75
C GLY A 36 -1.26 9.16 -0.37
N GLY A 37 -0.69 8.01 -0.01
CA GLY A 37 -0.11 7.05 -0.96
C GLY A 37 0.05 5.64 -0.35
N LEU A 38 0.62 4.71 -1.13
CA LEU A 38 0.85 3.32 -0.68
C LEU A 38 1.90 3.25 0.43
N GLY A 39 1.64 2.46 1.47
CA GLY A 39 2.56 2.19 2.59
C GLY A 39 2.04 2.61 3.98
N GLY A 40 0.86 3.21 4.07
CA GLY A 40 0.14 3.42 5.33
C GLY A 40 -0.81 2.27 5.66
N PHE A 41 -1.45 2.32 6.84
CA PHE A 41 -2.45 1.34 7.29
C PHE A 41 -3.68 1.25 6.36
N GLY A 42 -4.00 2.33 5.65
CA GLY A 42 -5.11 2.37 4.70
C GLY A 42 -4.96 3.48 3.66
N GLY A 43 -5.74 3.38 2.58
CA GLY A 43 -5.88 4.41 1.56
C GLY A 43 -7.11 5.29 1.82
N LEU A 44 -7.01 6.58 1.56
CA LEU A 44 -8.07 7.56 1.77
C LEU A 44 -8.47 8.22 0.45
N PHE A 45 -9.74 8.57 0.32
CA PHE A 45 -10.32 9.21 -0.87
C PHE A 45 -11.33 10.27 -0.46
N ALA A 46 -11.15 11.51 -0.93
CA ALA A 46 -12.06 12.62 -0.72
C ALA A 46 -13.27 12.49 -1.67
N LEU A 47 -14.42 12.10 -1.13
CA LEU A 47 -15.66 12.09 -1.91
C LEU A 47 -16.16 13.53 -2.12
N ASN A 48 -16.48 13.88 -3.37
CA ASN A 48 -17.23 15.10 -3.64
C ASN A 48 -18.70 14.87 -3.24
N ILE A 49 -19.12 15.51 -2.16
CA ILE A 49 -20.48 15.45 -1.61
C ILE A 49 -21.37 16.61 -2.04
N GLN A 50 -20.83 17.56 -2.82
CA GLN A 50 -21.58 18.70 -3.32
C GLN A 50 -22.09 18.38 -4.72
N LYS A 51 -23.41 18.46 -4.87
CA LYS A 51 -24.13 18.30 -6.13
C LYS A 51 -24.76 19.62 -6.54
#